data_AF-A0A3D1P543-F1
#
_entry.id   AF-A0A3D1P543-F1
#
_cell.length_a   1.000
_cell.length_b   1.000
_cell.length_c   1.000
_cell.angle_alpha   90.00
_cell.angle_beta   90.00
_cell.angle_gamma   90.00
#
_symmetry.space_group_name_H-M   'P 1'
#
loop_
_entity.id
_entity.type
_entity.pdbx_description
1 polymer ?
#
loop_
_entity_poly.entity_id
_entity_poly.type
_entity_poly.pdbx_seq_one_letter_code
_entity_poly.pdbx_strand_id
1 'polypeptide(L)' 'MATNRRISRVSELIKREVSQMLLQDIKDDRVGAGMVSVTDVDVSGDLQHAKIFVSI' A
#
# COMPACT_ATOMS: atom_id res chain seq x y z
N MET A 1 13.27 -18.02 11.39
CA MET A 1 13.60 -16.94 10.42
C MET A 1 12.91 -17.09 9.04
N ALA A 2 11.81 -17.84 8.89
CA ALA A 2 11.14 -18.05 7.58
C ALA A 2 9.87 -17.21 7.38
N THR A 3 9.11 -16.92 8.45
CA THR A 3 7.82 -16.22 8.39
C THR A 3 7.96 -14.77 7.93
N ASN A 4 9.02 -14.09 8.38
CA ASN A 4 9.24 -12.67 8.08
C ASN A 4 9.46 -12.41 6.58
N ARG A 5 10.16 -13.32 5.86
CA ARG A 5 10.37 -13.19 4.42
C ARG A 5 9.08 -13.27 3.60
N ARG A 6 8.08 -14.03 4.05
CA ARG A 6 6.77 -14.10 3.37
C ARG A 6 6.00 -12.80 3.58
N ILE A 7 6.00 -12.29 4.81
CA ILE A 7 5.31 -11.04 5.17
C ILE A 7 5.91 -9.86 4.39
N SER A 8 7.24 -9.72 4.37
CA SER A 8 7.90 -8.65 3.59
C SER A 8 7.58 -8.70 2.10
N ARG A 9 7.48 -9.91 1.52
CA ARG A 9 7.13 -10.06 0.10
C ARG A 9 5.68 -9.67 -0.17
N VAL A 10 4.77 -10.03 0.74
CA VAL A 10 3.35 -9.68 0.64
C VAL A 10 3.16 -8.17 0.82
N SER A 11 3.83 -7.55 1.79
CA SER A 11 3.73 -6.09 1.99
C SER A 11 4.26 -5.31 0.79
N GLU A 12 5.35 -5.75 0.18
CA GLU A 12 5.91 -5.12 -1.01
C GLU A 12 4.98 -5.24 -2.24
N LEU A 13 4.37 -6.41 -2.43
CA LEU A 13 3.37 -6.62 -3.49
C LEU A 13 2.14 -5.73 -3.27
N ILE A 14 1.61 -5.66 -2.04
CA ILE A 14 0.48 -4.80 -1.70
C ILE A 14 0.83 -3.34 -1.94
N LYS A 15 2.02 -2.89 -1.52
CA LYS A 15 2.47 -1.52 -1.73
C LYS A 15 2.51 -1.15 -3.22
N ARG A 16 3.02 -2.03 -4.06
CA ARG A 16 3.09 -1.81 -5.52
C ARG A 16 1.71 -1.75 -6.15
N GLU A 17 0.86 -2.72 -5.85
CA GLU A 17 -0.49 -2.81 -6.41
C GLU A 17 -1.33 -1.61 -6.00
N VAL A 18 -1.33 -1.26 -4.71
CA VAL A 18 -2.07 -0.11 -4.20
C VAL A 18 -1.54 1.20 -4.76
N SER A 19 -0.23 1.37 -4.92
CA SER A 19 0.32 2.55 -5.58
C SER A 19 -0.16 2.68 -7.03
N GLN A 20 -0.23 1.58 -7.77
CA GLN A 20 -0.73 1.59 -9.15
C GLN A 20 -2.23 1.89 -9.21
N MET A 21 -3.04 1.29 -8.34
CA MET A 21 -4.48 1.58 -8.23
C MET A 21 -4.74 3.04 -7.87
N LEU A 22 -4.00 3.61 -6.91
CA LEU A 22 -4.14 5.02 -6.52
C LEU A 22 -3.77 5.97 -7.67
N LEU A 23 -2.77 5.64 -8.48
CA LEU A 23 -2.36 6.45 -9.63
C LEU A 23 -3.32 6.35 -10.82
N GLN A 24 -3.96 5.20 -11.02
CA GLN A 24 -4.78 4.93 -12.22
C GLN A 24 -6.28 5.12 -12.00
N ASP A 25 -6.81 4.78 -10.81
CA ASP A 25 -8.25 4.70 -10.55
C ASP A 25 -8.79 5.83 -9.66
N ILE A 26 -7.94 6.69 -9.09
CA ILE A 26 -8.43 7.88 -8.38
C ILE A 26 -8.92 8.92 -9.40
N LYS A 27 -10.24 8.90 -9.62
CA LYS A 27 -11.02 9.91 -10.34
C LYS A 27 -11.71 10.89 -9.39
N ASP A 28 -11.07 11.30 -8.29
CA ASP A 28 -11.58 12.38 -7.43
C ASP A 28 -10.64 13.59 -7.55
N ASP A 29 -11.16 14.68 -8.11
CA ASP A 29 -10.44 15.94 -8.34
C ASP A 29 -9.87 16.57 -7.04
N ARG A 30 -10.41 16.19 -5.87
CA ARG A 30 -9.89 16.63 -4.56
C ARG A 30 -8.57 15.95 -4.18
N VAL A 31 -8.30 14.81 -4.81
CA VAL A 31 -7.08 14.03 -4.64
C VAL A 31 -6.13 14.27 -5.81
N GLY A 32 -6.66 14.56 -7.01
CA GLY A 32 -5.85 14.91 -8.20
C GLY A 32 -5.01 16.19 -8.09
N ALA A 33 -5.24 17.03 -7.08
CA ALA A 33 -4.46 18.24 -6.81
C ALA A 33 -3.12 17.96 -6.08
N GLY A 34 -3.00 16.80 -5.41
CA GLY A 34 -1.82 16.39 -4.64
C GLY A 34 -1.36 15.01 -5.07
N MET A 35 -0.07 14.85 -5.36
CA MET A 35 0.48 13.56 -5.75
C MET A 35 0.38 12.57 -4.58
N VAL A 36 -0.68 11.76 -4.53
CA VAL A 36 -0.85 10.76 -3.47
C VAL A 36 0.14 9.62 -3.63
N SER A 37 0.92 9.38 -2.59
CA SER A 37 1.94 8.34 -2.56
C SER A 37 1.80 7.45 -1.33
N VAL A 38 2.04 6.15 -1.51
CA VAL A 38 2.06 5.17 -0.41
C VAL A 38 3.44 5.21 0.25
N THR A 39 3.51 5.66 1.49
CA THR A 39 4.77 5.74 2.24
C THR A 39 5.14 4.38 2.80
N ASP A 40 4.20 3.69 3.43
CA ASP A 40 4.46 2.40 4.08
C ASP A 40 3.22 1.48 4.13
N VAL A 41 3.46 0.18 4.27
CA VAL A 41 2.42 -0.85 4.41
C VAL A 41 2.82 -1.86 5.48
N ASP A 42 2.07 -1.87 6.57
CA ASP A 42 2.23 -2.84 7.67
C ASP A 42 1.17 -3.93 7.55
N VAL A 43 1.60 -5.19 7.51
CA VAL A 43 0.74 -6.35 7.32
C VAL A 43 0.78 -7.21 8.57
N SER A 44 -0.39 -7.57 9.08
CA SER A 44 -0.50 -8.41 10.28
C SER A 44 0.12 -9.79 10.07
N GLY A 45 0.61 -10.40 11.15
CA GLY A 45 1.27 -11.71 11.10
C GLY A 45 0.36 -12.86 10.62
N ASP A 46 -0.96 -12.68 10.72
CA ASP A 46 -1.99 -13.59 10.20
C ASP A 46 -2.46 -13.22 8.78
N LEU A 47 -1.91 -12.15 8.18
CA LEU A 47 -2.21 -11.63 6.84
C LEU A 47 -3.68 -11.22 6.60
N GLN A 48 -4.49 -11.13 7.66
CA GLN A 48 -5.90 -10.73 7.53
C GLN A 48 -6.09 -9.22 7.46
N HIS A 49 -5.14 -8.45 7.99
CA HIS A 49 -5.23 -7.00 8.06
C HIS A 49 -3.96 -6.34 7.50
N ALA A 50 -4.13 -5.24 6.78
CA ALA A 50 -3.04 -4.40 6.31
C ALA A 50 -3.36 -2.93 6.62
N LYS A 51 -2.39 -2.23 7.20
CA LYS A 51 -2.42 -0.78 7.41
C LYS A 51 -1.58 -0.12 6.35
N ILE A 52 -2.18 0.81 5.61
CA ILE A 52 -1.55 1.52 4.51
C ILE A 52 -1.39 2.98 4.92
N PHE A 53 -0.16 3.47 4.86
CA PHE A 53 0.17 4.86 5.13
C PHE A 53 0.28 5.60 3.80
N VAL A 54 -0.50 6.67 3.67
CA VAL A 54 -0.53 7.51 2.47
C VAL A 54 -0.14 8.94 2.83
N SER A 55 0.57 9.61 1.93
CA SER A 55 0.82 11.04 1.98
C SER A 55 0.08 11.71 0.83
N ILE A 56 -0.58 12.83 1.13
CA ILE A 56 -1.27 13.71 0.17
C ILE A 56 -0.45 14.95 -0.13
#